data_AF-A5K9Y2-F1
#
_entry.id   AF-A5K9Y2-F1
#
_cell.length_a   1.000
_cell.length_b   1.000
_cell.length_c   1.000
_cell.angle_alpha   90.00
_cell.angle_beta   90.00
_cell.angle_gamma   90.00
#
_symmetry.space_group_name_H-M   'P 1'
#
loop_
_entity.id
_entity.type
_entity.pdbx_description
1 polymer ?
#
loop_
_entity_poly.entity_id
_entity_poly.type
_entity_poly.pdbx_seq_one_letter_code
_entity_poly.pdbx_strand_id
1 'polypeptide(L)'
;MQRCCFTLVRRFHHVQKYIPVKEVRARPVGVAIPCIKKGESLTLRRRSTTMEGETEQVKEKEGSQVENAADEVSDKKKEKKAKKLAEKEKKLAKKAERENLKNEATKVLEHVCEDINKESYGFVKISKMKENEKEIRLFNLEEIYHSLMKVGGSGATDGGKREDDAASHSVVAESNGAHLLQSDIWVRGRIHDIRSKGSLAFIILRHKLYSMQCILDIKHNDNDKNMMKWVSNLPLESIVDIKGKLSKPEVPIDSTNIKYEAHIRKIFCISKTAKELPFLLKDANMKETNEEGSIKVNQDNRLNNRCVDLRTYANYSIFCLQSQICTIFKNFLLENNFIEIHTPKLLGESSEGGANAFQINYFNQKGFLAQSPQLYKQMCINSGFDRVFEVAPVFRAENSNTYRHLCEYVSLDVEMTYKYDYLENVHFYDSMFKHIFTELSKGGKNEMLIKTVKGQYPCEDFQWLEETPIFTYEEAIKMLIQHGKLHLKEEEILAYDMSTDMEKELGKIVKASHHTDYYIIINFPSALRPFYTMYKEDEPAISNSYDFFMRGEEILSGSQRISDVNLLLENIKRFNLDANKLNFYIDSFAYSSYPHSGCGIGLERVLMLFLGLNNIRKTSLFPRDPKRLIP
;
A
#
# COMPACT_ATOMS: atom_id res chain seq x y z
N MET A 1 45.09 27.91 -10.71
CA MET A 1 44.06 27.21 -11.50
C MET A 1 42.67 27.75 -11.13
N GLN A 2 42.44 29.05 -11.33
CA GLN A 2 41.19 29.77 -10.98
C GLN A 2 40.92 30.96 -11.93
N ARG A 3 41.56 30.98 -13.11
CA ARG A 3 41.43 32.03 -14.14
C ARG A 3 40.90 31.54 -15.50
N CYS A 4 40.53 30.25 -15.63
CA CYS A 4 39.95 29.72 -16.87
C CYS A 4 38.41 29.62 -16.88
N CYS A 5 37.72 29.78 -15.75
CA CYS A 5 36.25 29.63 -15.70
C CYS A 5 35.44 30.89 -16.09
N PHE A 6 36.08 32.05 -16.26
CA PHE A 6 35.36 33.30 -16.56
C PHE A 6 35.23 33.64 -18.05
N THR A 7 35.82 32.83 -18.95
CA THR A 7 35.88 33.15 -20.39
C THR A 7 34.83 32.42 -21.23
N LEU A 8 34.13 31.41 -20.69
CA LEU A 8 33.08 30.69 -21.43
C LEU A 8 31.66 31.30 -21.30
N VAL A 9 31.38 32.07 -20.24
CA VAL A 9 30.03 32.63 -20.00
C VAL A 9 29.74 33.88 -20.84
N ARG A 10 30.77 34.50 -21.45
CA ARG A 10 30.60 35.70 -22.32
C ARG A 10 30.35 35.39 -23.81
N ARG A 11 30.38 34.13 -24.24
CA ARG A 11 30.17 33.76 -25.66
C ARG A 11 28.75 33.29 -26.02
N PHE A 12 27.80 33.27 -25.07
CA PHE A 12 26.40 32.89 -25.32
C PHE A 12 25.40 34.07 -25.32
N HIS A 13 25.86 35.32 -25.30
CA HIS A 13 25.00 36.50 -25.24
C HIS A 13 24.91 37.34 -26.53
N HIS A 14 25.33 36.78 -27.66
CA HIS A 14 25.39 37.55 -28.91
C HIS A 14 24.87 36.81 -30.16
N VAL A 15 23.76 36.08 -30.08
CA VAL A 15 22.93 35.81 -31.26
C VAL A 15 21.47 35.64 -30.84
N GLN A 16 20.70 36.73 -30.83
CA GLN A 16 19.26 36.74 -31.12
C GLN A 16 18.71 38.18 -31.00
N LYS A 17 18.73 38.92 -32.11
CA LYS A 17 17.79 40.03 -32.36
C LYS A 17 17.40 40.02 -33.83
N TYR A 18 16.11 40.26 -34.06
CA TYR A 18 15.38 40.58 -35.31
C TYR A 18 14.71 39.44 -36.09
N ILE A 19 13.45 39.13 -35.71
CA ILE A 19 12.30 38.94 -36.62
C ILE A 19 11.07 39.57 -35.93
N PRO A 20 10.23 40.39 -36.60
CA PRO A 20 9.17 41.17 -35.94
C PRO A 20 7.90 40.35 -35.68
N VAL A 21 7.32 40.54 -34.49
CA VAL A 21 6.04 39.96 -34.07
C VAL A 21 4.89 40.72 -34.74
N LYS A 22 4.12 40.04 -35.58
CA LYS A 22 2.78 40.51 -36.01
C LYS A 22 1.81 40.31 -34.86
N GLU A 23 1.17 41.38 -34.42
CA GLU A 23 0.03 41.35 -33.51
C GLU A 23 -1.13 40.56 -34.13
N VAL A 24 -1.53 39.46 -33.49
CA VAL A 24 -2.84 38.85 -33.68
C VAL A 24 -3.58 38.95 -32.36
N ARG A 25 -4.57 39.84 -32.31
CA ARG A 25 -5.49 40.01 -31.17
C ARG A 25 -6.29 38.72 -30.93
N ALA A 26 -5.99 38.02 -29.85
CA ALA A 26 -6.85 36.95 -29.35
C ALA A 26 -8.06 37.55 -28.61
N ARG A 27 -9.28 37.20 -29.07
CA ARG A 27 -10.55 37.51 -28.38
C ARG A 27 -10.73 36.56 -27.19
N PRO A 28 -11.25 37.01 -26.04
CA PRO A 28 -11.55 36.13 -24.93
C PRO A 28 -12.79 35.28 -25.25
N VAL A 29 -12.66 33.95 -25.14
CA VAL A 29 -13.79 33.01 -25.20
C VAL A 29 -14.50 33.09 -23.86
N GLY A 30 -15.67 33.73 -23.86
CA GLY A 30 -16.56 33.82 -22.72
C GLY A 30 -17.20 32.46 -22.41
N VAL A 31 -17.14 32.06 -21.15
CA VAL A 31 -17.88 30.93 -20.58
C VAL A 31 -19.37 31.29 -20.56
N ALA A 32 -20.19 30.56 -21.32
CA ALA A 32 -21.63 30.74 -21.34
C ALA A 32 -22.28 30.10 -20.10
N ILE A 33 -22.85 30.96 -19.26
CA ILE A 33 -23.76 30.61 -18.14
C ILE A 33 -25.19 30.61 -18.70
N PRO A 34 -26.00 29.55 -18.56
CA PRO A 34 -27.41 29.65 -18.90
C PRO A 34 -28.18 30.37 -17.79
N CYS A 35 -28.73 31.53 -18.13
CA CYS A 35 -29.71 32.27 -17.33
C CYS A 35 -30.95 31.42 -17.05
N ILE A 36 -31.32 31.36 -15.77
CA ILE A 36 -32.65 30.97 -15.29
C ILE A 36 -33.60 32.15 -15.54
N LYS A 37 -34.66 31.94 -16.33
CA LYS A 37 -35.89 32.76 -16.28
C LYS A 37 -37.11 31.87 -16.07
N LYS A 38 -37.95 32.34 -15.14
CA LYS A 38 -39.21 31.78 -14.65
C LYS A 38 -40.37 31.97 -15.65
N GLY A 39 -41.39 31.11 -15.50
CA GLY A 39 -42.76 31.24 -16.01
C GLY A 39 -43.00 30.34 -17.23
N GLU A 40 -44.06 29.53 -17.37
CA GLU A 40 -45.34 29.35 -16.67
C GLU A 40 -45.87 27.91 -16.92
N SER A 41 -46.95 27.57 -16.22
CA SER A 41 -47.69 26.31 -16.20
C SER A 41 -48.19 25.76 -17.55
N LEU A 42 -48.43 24.45 -17.65
CA LEU A 42 -49.78 23.87 -17.86
C LEU A 42 -49.78 22.34 -18.13
N THR A 43 -50.57 21.64 -17.31
CA THR A 43 -51.48 20.51 -17.59
C THR A 43 -51.09 19.31 -18.46
N LEU A 44 -51.20 18.13 -17.84
CA LEU A 44 -51.48 16.84 -18.48
C LEU A 44 -52.72 16.89 -19.38
N ARG A 45 -52.65 16.26 -20.56
CA ARG A 45 -53.79 15.54 -21.16
C ARG A 45 -53.31 14.41 -22.08
N ARG A 46 -53.90 13.24 -21.86
CA ARG A 46 -53.88 12.03 -22.72
C ARG A 46 -54.31 12.36 -24.15
N ARG A 47 -53.77 11.64 -25.13
CA ARG A 47 -54.54 11.25 -26.32
C ARG A 47 -54.01 9.96 -26.96
N SER A 48 -54.98 9.11 -27.23
CA SER A 48 -55.02 7.92 -28.06
C SER A 48 -54.80 8.24 -29.55
N THR A 49 -54.23 7.30 -30.28
CA THR A 49 -54.30 7.23 -31.75
C THR A 49 -54.57 5.79 -32.18
N THR A 50 -55.55 5.66 -33.06
CA THR A 50 -56.07 4.45 -33.69
C THR A 50 -55.63 4.36 -35.15
N MET A 51 -55.41 3.11 -35.59
CA MET A 51 -55.70 2.51 -36.91
C MET A 51 -54.93 2.95 -38.16
N GLU A 52 -54.25 1.97 -38.75
CA GLU A 52 -54.17 1.54 -40.17
C GLU A 52 -53.25 0.29 -40.14
N GLY A 53 -53.50 -0.89 -40.72
CA GLY A 53 -54.41 -1.34 -41.74
C GLY A 53 -53.58 -2.05 -42.81
N GLU A 54 -53.36 -3.37 -42.72
CA GLU A 54 -52.93 -4.19 -43.87
C GLU A 54 -53.20 -5.70 -43.64
N THR A 55 -53.73 -6.31 -44.69
CA THR A 55 -54.23 -7.69 -44.87
C THR A 55 -53.13 -8.74 -45.05
N GLU A 56 -53.36 -9.99 -44.63
CA GLU A 56 -53.30 -11.17 -45.53
C GLU A 56 -53.68 -12.52 -44.86
N GLN A 57 -54.61 -13.20 -45.55
CA GLN A 57 -54.76 -14.63 -45.84
C GLN A 57 -55.00 -15.72 -44.76
N VAL A 58 -55.98 -16.55 -45.14
CA VAL A 58 -56.58 -17.72 -44.50
C VAL A 58 -55.77 -18.99 -44.83
N LYS A 59 -55.64 -19.93 -43.87
CA LYS A 59 -55.70 -21.39 -44.13
C LYS A 59 -56.00 -22.21 -42.88
N GLU A 60 -56.64 -23.34 -43.14
CA GLU A 60 -57.46 -24.21 -42.31
C GLU A 60 -56.73 -25.18 -41.34
N LYS A 61 -57.51 -25.59 -40.33
CA LYS A 61 -57.74 -26.96 -39.78
C LYS A 61 -56.93 -27.52 -38.59
N GLU A 62 -57.76 -27.87 -37.59
CA GLU A 62 -57.81 -29.08 -36.75
C GLU A 62 -56.71 -29.37 -35.72
N GLY A 63 -57.12 -29.57 -34.46
CA GLY A 63 -56.32 -30.24 -33.45
C GLY A 63 -56.67 -29.90 -32.01
N SER A 64 -57.38 -30.80 -31.36
CA SER A 64 -57.88 -30.81 -29.98
C SER A 64 -56.86 -30.60 -28.85
N GLN A 65 -57.37 -29.97 -27.76
CA GLN A 65 -57.10 -30.24 -26.34
C GLN A 65 -55.63 -30.20 -25.86
N VAL A 66 -55.29 -29.20 -25.04
CA VAL A 66 -54.86 -29.29 -23.62
C VAL A 66 -54.36 -27.89 -23.22
N GLU A 67 -55.25 -27.03 -22.73
CA GLU A 67 -54.88 -25.81 -22.00
C GLU A 67 -55.85 -25.68 -20.82
N ASN A 68 -55.38 -26.06 -19.63
CA ASN A 68 -55.93 -25.64 -18.34
C ASN A 68 -55.01 -26.18 -17.23
N ALA A 69 -53.83 -25.57 -17.09
CA ALA A 69 -52.95 -25.72 -15.92
C ALA A 69 -51.82 -24.67 -15.83
N ALA A 70 -51.54 -23.93 -16.91
CA ALA A 70 -50.41 -22.99 -16.96
C ALA A 70 -50.72 -21.57 -16.42
N ASP A 71 -51.98 -21.12 -16.45
CA ASP A 71 -52.31 -19.74 -16.12
C ASP A 71 -52.45 -19.46 -14.61
N GLU A 72 -52.92 -20.41 -13.80
CA GLU A 72 -53.03 -20.21 -12.34
C GLU A 72 -51.67 -20.18 -11.61
N VAL A 73 -50.64 -20.82 -12.17
CA VAL A 73 -49.28 -20.83 -11.60
C VAL A 73 -48.54 -19.52 -11.92
N SER A 74 -48.87 -18.87 -13.04
CA SER A 74 -48.28 -17.60 -13.49
C SER A 74 -48.73 -16.43 -12.60
N ASP A 75 -50.00 -16.39 -12.20
CA ASP A 75 -50.56 -15.30 -11.39
C ASP A 75 -50.15 -15.39 -9.91
N LYS A 76 -50.08 -16.59 -9.33
CA LYS A 76 -49.56 -16.77 -7.96
C LYS A 76 -48.09 -16.35 -7.84
N LYS A 77 -47.29 -16.52 -8.90
CA LYS A 77 -45.86 -16.14 -8.94
C LYS A 77 -45.68 -14.62 -9.08
N LYS A 78 -46.54 -13.95 -9.87
CA LYS A 78 -46.60 -12.48 -9.96
C LYS A 78 -47.04 -11.85 -8.64
N GLU A 79 -48.06 -12.41 -7.99
CA GLU A 79 -48.57 -11.90 -6.71
C GLU A 79 -47.54 -12.02 -5.58
N LYS A 80 -46.80 -13.15 -5.52
CA LYS A 80 -45.72 -13.36 -4.54
C LYS A 80 -44.52 -12.42 -4.77
N LYS A 81 -44.23 -12.08 -6.03
CA LYS A 81 -43.18 -11.11 -6.40
C LYS A 81 -43.59 -9.67 -6.05
N ALA A 82 -44.86 -9.30 -6.28
CA ALA A 82 -45.43 -8.02 -5.88
C ALA A 82 -45.43 -7.84 -4.36
N LYS A 83 -45.82 -8.88 -3.60
CA LYS A 83 -45.74 -8.88 -2.13
C LYS A 83 -44.31 -8.69 -1.61
N LYS A 84 -43.32 -9.37 -2.19
CA LYS A 84 -41.89 -9.18 -1.85
C LYS A 84 -41.38 -7.77 -2.17
N LEU A 85 -41.80 -7.18 -3.30
CA LEU A 85 -41.40 -5.84 -3.69
C LEU A 85 -41.97 -4.79 -2.73
N ALA A 86 -43.26 -4.91 -2.40
CA ALA A 86 -43.93 -4.03 -1.44
C ALA A 86 -43.32 -4.13 -0.02
N GLU A 87 -42.89 -5.33 0.39
CA GLU A 87 -42.19 -5.52 1.67
C GLU A 87 -40.80 -4.88 1.67
N LYS A 88 -40.07 -4.96 0.54
CA LYS A 88 -38.78 -4.30 0.35
C LYS A 88 -38.90 -2.78 0.35
N GLU A 89 -39.92 -2.23 -0.30
CA GLU A 89 -40.25 -0.80 -0.30
C GLU A 89 -40.64 -0.30 1.09
N LYS A 90 -41.45 -1.05 1.85
CA LYS A 90 -41.75 -0.75 3.25
C LYS A 90 -40.50 -0.75 4.14
N LYS A 91 -39.57 -1.69 3.92
CA LYS A 91 -38.28 -1.72 4.62
C LYS A 91 -37.39 -0.53 4.25
N LEU A 92 -37.38 -0.12 2.98
CA LEU A 92 -36.65 1.07 2.52
C LEU A 92 -37.25 2.36 3.11
N ALA A 93 -38.58 2.49 3.12
CA ALA A 93 -39.29 3.63 3.67
C ALA A 93 -39.04 3.77 5.19
N LYS A 94 -39.14 2.67 5.94
CA LYS A 94 -38.77 2.66 7.38
C LYS A 94 -37.31 3.00 7.62
N LYS A 95 -36.40 2.59 6.71
CA LYS A 95 -34.98 2.95 6.80
C LYS A 95 -34.78 4.45 6.56
N ALA A 96 -35.44 5.02 5.54
CA ALA A 96 -35.39 6.44 5.22
C ALA A 96 -36.00 7.31 6.34
N GLU A 97 -37.12 6.88 6.92
CA GLU A 97 -37.75 7.56 8.06
C GLU A 97 -36.84 7.55 9.30
N ARG A 98 -36.19 6.42 9.58
CA ARG A 98 -35.20 6.30 10.67
C ARG A 98 -33.95 7.15 10.42
N GLU A 99 -33.51 7.29 9.17
CA GLU A 99 -32.46 8.23 8.78
C GLU A 99 -32.89 9.68 8.98
N ASN A 100 -34.13 10.02 8.63
CA ASN A 100 -34.64 11.37 8.79
C ASN A 100 -34.76 11.75 10.27
N LEU A 101 -35.28 10.86 11.11
CA LEU A 101 -35.31 11.00 12.57
C LEU A 101 -33.90 11.11 13.17
N LYS A 102 -32.92 10.35 12.67
CA LYS A 102 -31.51 10.51 13.05
C LYS A 102 -30.99 11.90 12.67
N ASN A 103 -31.27 12.37 11.46
CA ASN A 103 -30.82 13.68 10.99
C ASN A 103 -31.45 14.83 11.79
N GLU A 104 -32.72 14.71 12.14
CA GLU A 104 -33.45 15.70 12.95
C GLU A 104 -32.96 15.70 14.41
N ALA A 105 -32.75 14.52 15.01
CA ALA A 105 -32.12 14.40 16.32
C ALA A 105 -30.69 14.94 16.33
N THR A 106 -29.94 14.76 15.24
CA THR A 106 -28.58 15.32 15.08
C THR A 106 -28.61 16.85 15.03
N LYS A 107 -29.57 17.45 14.30
CA LYS A 107 -29.76 18.91 14.27
C LYS A 107 -30.14 19.47 15.65
N VAL A 108 -31.00 18.78 16.40
CA VAL A 108 -31.36 19.16 17.77
C VAL A 108 -30.16 19.03 18.71
N LEU A 109 -29.37 17.96 18.60
CA LEU A 109 -28.13 17.77 19.36
C LEU A 109 -27.06 18.83 19.03
N GLU A 110 -26.93 19.22 17.76
CA GLU A 110 -26.04 20.30 17.35
C GLU A 110 -26.45 21.63 17.98
N HIS A 111 -27.75 21.90 18.06
CA HIS A 111 -28.29 23.11 18.72
C HIS A 111 -28.19 23.07 20.25
N VAL A 112 -28.24 21.87 20.84
CA VAL A 112 -28.19 21.65 22.30
C VAL A 112 -26.75 21.53 22.84
N CYS A 113 -25.74 21.42 21.96
CA CYS A 113 -24.30 21.44 22.30
C CYS A 113 -23.65 22.83 22.08
N GLU A 114 -24.44 23.89 21.93
CA GLU A 114 -23.97 25.25 21.63
C GLU A 114 -23.40 26.03 22.83
N ASP A 115 -23.59 25.55 24.07
CA ASP A 115 -22.91 26.10 25.24
C ASP A 115 -21.42 25.76 25.18
N ILE A 116 -20.68 26.59 24.44
CA ILE A 116 -19.24 26.47 24.22
C ILE A 116 -18.53 27.51 25.08
N ASN A 117 -17.71 27.05 26.03
CA ASN A 117 -16.81 27.93 26.76
C ASN A 117 -15.44 28.01 26.06
N LYS A 118 -15.26 29.01 25.19
CA LYS A 118 -14.04 29.19 24.38
C LYS A 118 -12.74 29.30 25.20
N GLU A 119 -12.80 29.48 26.51
CA GLU A 119 -11.63 29.50 27.40
C GLU A 119 -11.18 28.11 27.86
N SER A 120 -12.09 27.12 27.89
CA SER A 120 -11.84 25.77 28.43
C SER A 120 -12.23 24.62 27.48
N TYR A 121 -13.31 24.74 26.71
CA TYR A 121 -13.70 23.73 25.72
C TYR A 121 -14.47 24.28 24.53
N GLY A 122 -14.36 23.62 23.37
CA GLY A 122 -15.08 24.05 22.19
C GLY A 122 -14.39 23.76 20.87
N PHE A 123 -14.98 24.28 19.80
CA PHE A 123 -14.37 24.26 18.48
C PHE A 123 -13.43 25.45 18.28
N VAL A 124 -12.16 25.18 17.97
CA VAL A 124 -11.14 26.23 17.81
C VAL A 124 -10.39 26.04 16.50
N LYS A 125 -10.23 27.11 15.73
CA LYS A 125 -9.28 27.14 14.61
C LYS A 125 -7.87 27.25 15.18
N ILE A 126 -6.95 26.41 14.71
CA ILE A 126 -5.56 26.37 15.19
C ILE A 126 -4.91 27.77 15.21
N SER A 127 -5.19 28.60 14.20
CA SER A 127 -4.67 29.98 14.11
C SER A 127 -5.04 30.86 15.31
N LYS A 128 -6.22 30.65 15.91
CA LYS A 128 -6.72 31.40 17.06
C LYS A 128 -6.25 30.83 18.40
N MET A 129 -5.69 29.62 18.41
CA MET A 129 -5.28 28.96 19.64
C MET A 129 -4.10 29.68 20.31
N LYS A 130 -3.17 30.24 19.51
CA LYS A 130 -2.06 31.07 19.99
C LYS A 130 -2.50 32.42 20.57
N GLU A 131 -3.67 32.92 20.18
CA GLU A 131 -4.23 34.15 20.74
C GLU A 131 -4.75 33.90 22.16
N ASN A 132 -5.26 32.69 22.42
CA ASN A 132 -5.88 32.31 23.70
C ASN A 132 -4.87 31.80 24.75
N GLU A 133 -3.76 31.18 24.34
CA GLU A 133 -2.64 30.85 25.25
C GLU A 133 -1.28 31.20 24.63
N LYS A 134 -0.52 32.04 25.33
CA LYS A 134 0.75 32.62 24.85
C LYS A 134 1.89 31.60 24.74
N GLU A 135 1.77 30.42 25.39
CA GLU A 135 2.81 29.38 25.38
C GLU A 135 2.18 27.98 25.37
N ILE A 136 1.91 27.44 24.18
CA ILE A 136 1.42 26.05 24.01
C ILE A 136 2.59 25.18 23.54
N ARG A 137 3.16 24.39 24.45
CA ARG A 137 4.07 23.29 24.09
C ARG A 137 3.28 22.00 23.92
N LEU A 138 2.98 21.65 22.66
CA LEU A 138 2.33 20.40 22.29
C LEU A 138 3.31 19.23 22.37
N PHE A 139 3.02 18.26 23.23
CA PHE A 139 3.74 16.99 23.33
C PHE A 139 3.11 15.95 22.41
N ASN A 140 3.95 15.16 21.75
CA ASN A 140 3.51 13.98 21.02
C ASN A 140 3.35 12.80 21.99
N LEU A 141 2.31 11.97 21.82
CA LEU A 141 2.12 10.75 22.62
C LEU A 141 3.31 9.78 22.50
N GLU A 142 4.00 9.75 21.36
CA GLU A 142 5.24 8.98 21.16
C GLU A 142 6.35 9.47 22.12
N GLU A 143 6.54 10.79 22.23
CA GLU A 143 7.52 11.39 23.15
C GLU A 143 7.17 11.09 24.60
N ILE A 144 5.89 11.25 24.96
CA ILE A 144 5.38 10.94 26.30
C ILE A 144 5.63 9.47 26.65
N TYR A 145 5.30 8.55 25.73
CA TYR A 145 5.52 7.12 25.92
C TYR A 145 6.99 6.83 26.21
N HIS A 146 7.92 7.34 25.39
CA HIS A 146 9.35 7.09 25.56
C HIS A 146 9.91 7.75 26.83
N SER A 147 9.49 8.98 27.17
CA SER A 147 9.92 9.66 28.38
C SER A 147 9.44 8.96 29.65
N LEU A 148 8.22 8.42 29.65
CA LEU A 148 7.65 7.73 30.82
C LEU A 148 8.16 6.28 30.96
N MET A 149 8.46 5.59 29.85
CA MET A 149 9.11 4.27 29.89
C MET A 149 10.49 4.32 30.56
N LYS A 150 11.27 5.38 30.33
CA LYS A 150 12.58 5.58 30.97
C LYS A 150 12.48 5.80 32.50
N VAL A 151 11.37 6.37 32.99
CA VAL A 151 11.11 6.59 34.42
C VAL A 151 10.75 5.29 35.15
N GLY A 152 10.16 4.31 34.45
CA GLY A 152 9.81 3.00 35.01
C GLY A 152 10.90 1.93 34.92
N GLY A 153 12.00 2.21 34.19
CA GLY A 153 13.04 1.23 33.84
C GLY A 153 14.33 1.29 34.67
N SER A 154 14.43 2.14 35.69
CA SER A 154 15.60 2.17 36.60
C SER A 154 15.53 1.02 37.60
N GLY A 155 15.89 -0.19 37.15
CA GLY A 155 15.87 -1.39 37.98
C GLY A 155 16.45 -2.64 37.32
N ALA A 156 17.45 -2.52 36.45
CA ALA A 156 18.36 -3.61 36.07
C ALA A 156 19.51 -3.05 35.22
N THR A 157 20.60 -2.62 35.85
CA THR A 157 21.88 -2.42 35.16
C THR A 157 22.72 -3.67 35.39
N ASP A 158 22.79 -4.53 34.38
CA ASP A 158 23.92 -5.44 34.23
C ASP A 158 25.08 -4.66 33.62
N GLY A 159 26.26 -4.82 34.21
CA GLY A 159 27.44 -4.04 33.90
C GLY A 159 28.12 -4.54 32.63
N GLY A 160 28.14 -3.72 31.58
CA GLY A 160 28.93 -3.97 30.39
C GLY A 160 29.46 -2.67 29.81
N LYS A 161 30.74 -2.38 30.02
CA LYS A 161 31.48 -1.31 29.34
C LYS A 161 31.40 -1.51 27.82
N ARG A 162 31.08 -0.46 27.07
CA ARG A 162 31.51 -0.31 25.67
C ARG A 162 32.03 1.10 25.44
N GLU A 163 33.21 1.13 24.85
CA GLU A 163 33.98 2.29 24.44
C GLU A 163 33.36 2.99 23.23
N ASP A 164 33.77 4.24 23.07
CA ASP A 164 33.35 5.27 22.13
C ASP A 164 33.45 4.85 20.66
N ASP A 165 32.50 5.29 19.83
CA ASP A 165 32.80 5.87 18.51
C ASP A 165 31.62 6.67 17.93
N ALA A 166 31.98 7.64 17.10
CA ALA A 166 31.33 8.94 17.01
C ALA A 166 30.29 9.15 15.88
N ALA A 167 29.44 10.16 16.13
CA ALA A 167 28.86 11.12 15.20
C ALA A 167 27.76 10.67 14.21
N SER A 168 26.49 10.82 14.64
CA SER A 168 25.44 11.40 13.79
C SER A 168 24.63 12.42 14.59
N HIS A 169 24.62 13.67 14.12
CA HIS A 169 23.89 14.77 14.75
C HIS A 169 22.38 14.57 14.60
N SER A 170 21.76 13.97 15.60
CA SER A 170 20.37 14.26 15.95
C SER A 170 20.38 15.05 17.26
N VAL A 171 19.63 16.16 17.29
CA VAL A 171 19.44 16.95 18.51
C VAL A 171 18.64 16.08 19.48
N VAL A 172 19.36 15.28 20.28
CA VAL A 172 18.79 14.52 21.40
C VAL A 172 18.42 15.55 22.45
N ALA A 173 17.15 15.94 22.48
CA ALA A 173 16.60 16.68 23.60
C ALA A 173 16.65 15.75 24.83
N GLU A 174 17.65 15.98 25.69
CA GLU A 174 17.61 15.56 27.08
C GLU A 174 16.35 16.15 27.73
N SER A 175 15.40 15.33 28.17
CA SER A 175 14.42 15.78 29.17
C SER A 175 13.75 14.64 29.95
N ASN A 176 14.20 14.53 31.21
CA ASN A 176 13.50 14.15 32.44
C ASN A 176 11.99 13.90 32.34
N GLY A 177 11.57 12.62 32.31
CA GLY A 177 10.15 12.25 32.46
C GLY A 177 9.51 12.73 33.79
N ALA A 178 10.33 13.04 34.82
CA ALA A 178 9.86 13.65 36.06
C ALA A 178 9.24 15.06 35.88
N HIS A 179 9.73 15.84 34.91
CA HIS A 179 9.19 17.18 34.63
C HIS A 179 7.77 17.11 34.04
N LEU A 180 7.45 16.06 33.26
CA LEU A 180 6.12 15.85 32.69
C LEU A 180 5.04 15.60 33.75
N LEU A 181 5.43 15.11 34.94
CA LEU A 181 4.51 14.84 36.05
C LEU A 181 4.25 16.09 36.92
N GLN A 182 5.07 17.12 36.78
CA GLN A 182 5.01 18.32 37.63
C GLN A 182 4.15 19.45 37.05
N SER A 183 3.94 19.46 35.74
CA SER A 183 3.26 20.55 35.01
C SER A 183 2.09 20.04 34.17
N ASP A 184 1.19 20.96 33.80
CA ASP A 184 0.19 20.67 32.78
C ASP A 184 0.89 20.49 31.43
N ILE A 185 0.44 19.49 30.69
CA ILE A 185 0.89 19.25 29.33
C ILE A 185 -0.25 19.50 28.34
N TRP A 186 0.14 19.91 27.14
CA TRP A 186 -0.75 19.94 25.99
C TRP A 186 -0.48 18.73 25.11
N VAL A 187 -1.51 17.97 24.77
CA VAL A 187 -1.43 16.82 23.86
C VAL A 187 -2.45 16.93 22.75
N ARG A 188 -2.05 16.60 21.53
CA ARG A 188 -2.93 16.55 20.35
C ARG A 188 -3.11 15.11 19.90
N GLY A 189 -4.35 14.71 19.70
CA GLY A 189 -4.65 13.37 19.21
C GLY A 189 -6.07 13.23 18.68
N ARG A 190 -6.35 12.04 18.14
CA ARG A 190 -7.69 11.65 17.72
C ARG A 190 -8.42 10.99 18.87
N ILE A 191 -9.71 11.28 18.98
CA ILE A 191 -10.60 10.57 19.89
C ILE A 191 -10.80 9.15 19.34
N HIS A 192 -10.24 8.15 20.00
CA HIS A 192 -10.42 6.75 19.64
C HIS A 192 -11.71 6.17 20.23
N ASP A 193 -12.01 6.51 21.49
CA ASP A 193 -13.21 6.07 22.21
C ASP A 193 -13.59 7.12 23.27
N ILE A 194 -14.88 7.20 23.61
CA ILE A 194 -15.40 8.04 24.70
C ILE A 194 -16.40 7.20 25.50
N ARG A 195 -16.18 7.10 26.82
CA ARG A 195 -17.11 6.47 27.74
C ARG A 195 -17.43 7.41 28.88
N SER A 196 -18.71 7.72 29.09
CA SER A 196 -19.17 8.63 30.15
C SER A 196 -19.98 7.85 31.18
N LYS A 197 -19.70 8.05 32.47
CA LYS A 197 -20.40 7.40 33.60
C LYS A 197 -20.54 8.38 34.76
N GLY A 198 -21.76 8.86 35.00
CA GLY A 198 -22.04 9.79 36.08
C GLY A 198 -21.31 11.12 35.89
N SER A 199 -20.40 11.47 36.82
CA SER A 199 -19.61 12.71 36.78
C SER A 199 -18.24 12.56 36.10
N LEU A 200 -17.95 11.39 35.52
CA LEU A 200 -16.68 11.07 34.89
C LEU A 200 -16.87 10.77 33.41
N ALA A 201 -15.88 11.13 32.59
CA ALA A 201 -15.68 10.50 31.31
C ALA A 201 -14.23 10.19 31.01
N PHE A 202 -14.10 9.09 30.27
CA PHE A 202 -12.85 8.51 29.86
C PHE A 202 -12.75 8.64 28.35
N ILE A 203 -11.76 9.38 27.89
CA ILE A 203 -11.43 9.58 26.49
C ILE A 203 -10.16 8.80 26.21
N ILE A 204 -10.19 7.91 25.22
CA ILE A 204 -8.96 7.33 24.70
C ILE A 204 -8.44 8.25 23.61
N LEU A 205 -7.37 8.98 23.90
CA LEU A 205 -6.68 9.82 22.94
C LEU A 205 -5.63 9.00 22.21
N ARG A 206 -5.61 9.06 20.89
CA ARG A 206 -4.70 8.26 20.04
C ARG A 206 -3.92 9.14 19.07
N HIS A 207 -2.64 8.84 18.93
CA HIS A 207 -1.77 9.40 17.91
C HIS A 207 -0.83 8.31 17.39
N LYS A 208 -0.92 7.98 16.09
CA LYS A 208 -0.21 6.84 15.48
C LYS A 208 -0.55 5.53 16.22
N LEU A 209 0.48 4.86 16.75
CA LEU A 209 0.40 3.65 17.57
C LEU A 209 0.14 3.92 19.04
N TYR A 210 0.31 5.17 19.49
CA TYR A 210 0.28 5.52 20.90
C TYR A 210 -1.13 5.94 21.30
N SER A 211 -1.56 5.46 22.47
CA SER A 211 -2.84 5.80 23.07
C SER A 211 -2.67 6.08 24.55
N MET A 212 -3.46 7.03 25.05
CA MET A 212 -3.47 7.47 26.44
C MET A 212 -4.90 7.70 26.91
N GLN A 213 -5.20 7.33 28.15
CA GLN A 213 -6.48 7.66 28.78
C GLN A 213 -6.45 9.11 29.24
N CYS A 214 -7.47 9.87 28.90
CA CYS A 214 -7.71 11.22 29.42
C CYS A 214 -9.02 11.20 30.21
N ILE A 215 -9.01 11.74 31.42
CA ILE A 215 -10.17 11.73 32.33
C ILE A 215 -10.71 13.13 32.47
N LEU A 216 -11.99 13.30 32.17
CA LEU A 216 -12.76 14.48 32.56
C LEU A 216 -13.52 14.17 33.84
N ASP A 217 -13.26 14.97 34.88
CA ASP A 217 -13.94 14.87 36.18
C ASP A 217 -14.58 16.21 36.53
N ILE A 218 -15.90 16.22 36.69
CA ILE A 218 -16.70 17.42 37.02
C ILE A 218 -16.60 17.75 38.51
N LYS A 219 -16.36 16.76 39.39
CA LYS A 219 -16.40 16.96 40.84
C LYS A 219 -15.11 17.53 41.41
N HIS A 220 -13.97 17.14 40.84
CA HIS A 220 -12.66 17.37 41.45
C HIS A 220 -11.77 18.38 40.71
N ASN A 221 -12.18 18.85 39.52
CA ASN A 221 -11.35 19.69 38.64
C ASN A 221 -12.04 20.99 38.15
N ASP A 222 -13.07 21.49 38.84
CA ASP A 222 -13.82 22.70 38.46
C ASP A 222 -14.37 22.70 37.01
N ASN A 223 -14.55 21.51 36.42
CA ASN A 223 -15.13 21.38 35.10
C ASN A 223 -16.66 21.50 35.17
N ASP A 224 -17.28 22.21 34.21
CA ASP A 224 -18.74 22.36 34.19
C ASP A 224 -19.46 21.14 33.58
N LYS A 225 -20.76 20.99 33.85
CA LYS A 225 -21.58 19.89 33.30
C LYS A 225 -21.78 19.98 31.78
N ASN A 226 -21.69 21.17 31.22
CA ASN A 226 -21.87 21.42 29.78
C ASN A 226 -20.67 20.90 28.98
N MET A 227 -19.45 21.05 29.50
CA MET A 227 -18.21 20.47 29.00
C MET A 227 -18.35 18.96 28.90
N MET A 228 -18.91 18.31 29.92
CA MET A 228 -19.12 16.87 29.88
C MET A 228 -20.07 16.50 28.75
N LYS A 229 -21.24 17.13 28.69
CA LYS A 229 -22.22 16.87 27.63
C LYS A 229 -21.62 17.12 26.24
N TRP A 230 -20.82 18.16 26.08
CA TRP A 230 -20.14 18.47 24.82
C TRP A 230 -19.12 17.40 24.43
N VAL A 231 -18.24 17.01 25.36
CA VAL A 231 -17.23 15.95 25.15
C VAL A 231 -17.88 14.62 24.79
N SER A 232 -18.93 14.20 25.51
CA SER A 232 -19.64 12.94 25.26
C SER A 232 -20.27 12.86 23.87
N ASN A 233 -20.54 14.01 23.24
CA ASN A 233 -21.13 14.10 21.90
C ASN A 233 -20.10 14.37 20.80
N LEU A 234 -18.81 14.45 21.12
CA LEU A 234 -17.77 14.60 20.11
C LEU A 234 -17.71 13.34 19.22
N PRO A 235 -17.78 13.51 17.89
CA PRO A 235 -17.64 12.38 16.97
C PRO A 235 -16.27 11.72 17.13
N LEU A 236 -16.24 10.38 17.10
CA LEU A 236 -14.98 9.64 17.06
C LEU A 236 -14.10 10.07 15.88
N GLU A 237 -12.80 9.88 16.03
CA GLU A 237 -11.75 10.31 15.11
C GLU A 237 -11.59 11.83 14.94
N SER A 238 -12.38 12.64 15.65
CA SER A 238 -12.15 14.09 15.75
C SER A 238 -10.79 14.35 16.39
N ILE A 239 -10.09 15.38 15.92
CA ILE A 239 -8.80 15.78 16.47
C ILE A 239 -9.05 16.82 17.56
N VAL A 240 -8.49 16.56 18.74
CA VAL A 240 -8.58 17.43 19.90
C VAL A 240 -7.20 17.77 20.45
N ASP A 241 -7.11 18.95 21.04
CA ASP A 241 -6.02 19.37 21.90
C ASP A 241 -6.51 19.36 23.34
N ILE A 242 -5.81 18.62 24.19
CA ILE A 242 -6.13 18.46 25.59
C ILE A 242 -5.01 19.09 26.42
N LYS A 243 -5.39 20.01 27.31
CA LYS A 243 -4.53 20.45 28.41
C LYS A 243 -4.89 19.64 29.64
N GLY A 244 -3.91 18.99 30.25
CA GLY A 244 -4.16 18.20 31.45
C GLY A 244 -2.92 17.87 32.23
N LYS A 245 -3.13 17.42 33.47
CA LYS A 245 -2.06 16.97 34.37
C LYS A 245 -1.92 15.46 34.27
N LEU A 246 -0.70 14.98 34.04
CA LEU A 246 -0.41 13.54 34.06
C LEU A 246 -0.40 12.99 35.48
N SER A 247 -0.98 11.81 35.64
CA SER A 247 -0.97 11.04 36.88
C SER A 247 -0.75 9.56 36.58
N LYS A 248 -0.22 8.84 37.57
CA LYS A 248 -0.18 7.38 37.54
C LYS A 248 -1.50 6.87 38.11
N PRO A 249 -2.26 6.04 37.37
CA PRO A 249 -3.52 5.53 37.85
C PRO A 249 -3.28 4.52 38.99
N GLU A 250 -4.22 4.43 39.94
CA GLU A 250 -4.20 3.41 40.99
C GLU A 250 -4.42 2.01 40.41
N VAL A 251 -5.32 1.90 39.43
CA VAL A 251 -5.63 0.67 38.70
C VAL A 251 -4.95 0.72 37.32
N PRO A 252 -4.15 -0.29 36.94
CA PRO A 252 -3.52 -0.33 35.63
C PRO A 252 -4.51 -0.21 34.47
N ILE A 253 -4.14 0.56 33.44
CA ILE A 253 -4.96 0.78 32.24
C ILE A 253 -4.49 -0.16 31.14
N ASP A 254 -5.31 -1.15 30.80
CA ASP A 254 -4.98 -2.14 29.76
C ASP A 254 -5.39 -1.70 28.36
N SER A 255 -6.39 -0.82 28.24
CA SER A 255 -6.89 -0.33 26.95
C SER A 255 -5.94 0.60 26.20
N THR A 256 -4.84 1.04 26.83
CA THR A 256 -3.87 1.97 26.26
C THR A 256 -2.44 1.47 26.45
N ASN A 257 -1.53 1.88 25.57
CA ASN A 257 -0.11 1.52 25.70
C ASN A 257 0.68 2.50 26.58
N ILE A 258 0.23 3.74 26.72
CA ILE A 258 0.72 4.65 27.76
C ILE A 258 0.01 4.29 29.07
N LYS A 259 0.79 3.92 30.10
CA LYS A 259 0.30 3.44 31.41
C LYS A 259 0.12 4.56 32.44
N TYR A 260 -0.12 5.78 31.95
CA TYR A 260 -0.44 6.98 32.71
C TYR A 260 -1.75 7.55 32.17
N GLU A 261 -2.40 8.40 32.95
CA GLU A 261 -3.61 9.10 32.53
C GLU A 261 -3.45 10.62 32.65
N ALA A 262 -4.21 11.35 31.83
CA ALA A 262 -4.23 12.80 31.83
C ALA A 262 -5.56 13.32 32.37
N HIS A 263 -5.53 14.05 33.50
CA HIS A 263 -6.71 14.73 34.02
C HIS A 263 -6.95 16.02 33.24
N ILE A 264 -8.08 16.08 32.55
CA ILE A 264 -8.43 17.15 31.62
C ILE A 264 -8.79 18.42 32.39
N ARG A 265 -8.14 19.52 32.00
CA ARG A 265 -8.45 20.90 32.41
C ARG A 265 -9.05 21.71 31.26
N LYS A 266 -8.56 21.49 30.04
CA LYS A 266 -9.11 22.10 28.81
C LYS A 266 -9.12 21.09 27.68
N ILE A 267 -10.10 21.19 26.80
CA ILE A 267 -10.21 20.34 25.60
C ILE A 267 -10.82 21.08 24.42
N PHE A 268 -10.04 21.25 23.37
CA PHE A 268 -10.48 21.96 22.16
C PHE A 268 -10.51 21.02 20.97
N CYS A 269 -11.65 20.97 20.27
CA CYS A 269 -11.77 20.27 19.00
C CYS A 269 -11.26 21.17 17.88
N ILE A 270 -10.12 20.78 17.29
CA ILE A 270 -9.48 21.52 16.21
C ILE A 270 -9.94 21.05 14.83
N SER A 271 -10.43 19.81 14.75
CA SER A 271 -10.98 19.22 13.53
C SER A 271 -12.05 18.19 13.87
N LYS A 272 -13.32 18.59 13.72
CA LYS A 272 -14.49 17.72 13.94
C LYS A 272 -14.62 16.73 12.79
N THR A 273 -14.86 15.45 13.09
CA THR A 273 -15.27 14.48 12.07
C THR A 273 -16.66 14.88 11.56
N ALA A 274 -16.77 15.17 10.26
CA ALA A 274 -17.99 15.68 9.65
C ALA A 274 -18.89 14.60 9.01
N LYS A 275 -18.36 13.38 8.80
CA LYS A 275 -19.08 12.25 8.18
C LYS A 275 -19.13 11.08 9.15
N GLU A 276 -20.20 10.29 9.08
CA GLU A 276 -20.26 9.02 9.80
C GLU A 276 -19.08 8.12 9.37
N LEU A 277 -18.45 7.46 10.33
CA LEU A 277 -17.31 6.59 10.05
C LEU A 277 -17.80 5.35 9.28
N PRO A 278 -17.10 4.94 8.20
CA PRO A 278 -17.50 3.76 7.41
C PRO A 278 -17.39 2.45 8.18
N PHE A 279 -16.56 2.45 9.23
CA PHE A 279 -16.39 1.40 10.23
C PHE A 279 -15.66 2.00 11.44
N LEU A 280 -15.78 1.35 12.59
CA LEU A 280 -15.03 1.76 13.78
C LEU A 280 -13.59 1.27 13.68
N LEU A 281 -12.63 2.08 14.13
CA LEU A 281 -11.23 1.65 14.19
C LEU A 281 -11.03 0.49 15.16
N LYS A 282 -11.83 0.42 16.23
CA LYS A 282 -11.82 -0.71 17.16
C LYS A 282 -12.07 -2.02 16.42
N ASP A 283 -13.11 -2.07 15.60
CA ASP A 283 -13.48 -3.24 14.78
C ASP A 283 -12.40 -3.53 13.74
N ALA A 284 -11.83 -2.50 13.12
CA ALA A 284 -10.78 -2.65 12.13
C ALA A 284 -9.40 -3.03 12.71
N ASN A 285 -9.20 -2.88 14.03
CA ASN A 285 -8.00 -3.32 14.77
C ASN A 285 -8.18 -4.73 15.36
N MET A 286 -9.37 -5.32 15.28
CA MET A 286 -9.59 -6.68 15.78
C MET A 286 -8.72 -7.68 15.04
N LYS A 287 -8.26 -8.69 15.77
CA LYS A 287 -7.53 -9.84 15.25
C LYS A 287 -8.33 -10.48 14.12
N GLU A 288 -7.71 -10.70 12.96
CA GLU A 288 -8.34 -11.48 11.90
C GLU A 288 -8.29 -12.95 12.27
N THR A 289 -9.47 -13.54 12.51
CA THR A 289 -9.65 -14.98 12.67
C THR A 289 -10.69 -15.48 11.66
N ASN A 290 -10.69 -16.78 11.42
CA ASN A 290 -11.72 -17.45 10.63
C ASN A 290 -12.89 -17.94 11.50
N GLU A 291 -12.95 -17.52 12.77
CA GLU A 291 -13.97 -17.95 13.72
C GLU A 291 -15.30 -17.24 13.42
N GLU A 292 -16.38 -18.02 13.38
CA GLU A 292 -17.74 -17.50 13.19
C GLU A 292 -18.12 -16.56 14.34
N GLY A 293 -18.72 -15.40 14.00
CA GLY A 293 -19.13 -14.39 14.97
C GLY A 293 -18.06 -13.35 15.33
N SER A 294 -16.83 -13.48 14.80
CA SER A 294 -15.81 -12.44 14.94
C SER A 294 -16.19 -11.17 14.16
N ILE A 295 -16.03 -10.00 14.78
CA ILE A 295 -16.25 -8.72 14.11
C ILE A 295 -15.10 -8.48 13.15
N LYS A 296 -15.37 -8.50 11.84
CA LYS A 296 -14.38 -8.25 10.80
C LYS A 296 -14.87 -7.19 9.81
N VAL A 297 -14.03 -6.20 9.54
CA VAL A 297 -14.27 -5.25 8.45
C VAL A 297 -13.78 -5.89 7.15
N ASN A 298 -14.68 -6.05 6.17
CA ASN A 298 -14.33 -6.59 4.86
C ASN A 298 -13.21 -5.77 4.19
N GLN A 299 -12.27 -6.46 3.53
CA GLN A 299 -11.13 -5.86 2.86
C GLN A 299 -11.53 -4.78 1.82
N ASP A 300 -12.56 -5.00 1.01
CA ASP A 300 -13.01 -4.01 0.03
C ASP A 300 -13.54 -2.75 0.72
N ASN A 301 -14.23 -2.88 1.85
CA ASN A 301 -14.69 -1.72 2.62
C ASN A 301 -13.50 -0.94 3.23
N ARG A 302 -12.47 -1.66 3.70
CA ARG A 302 -11.21 -1.08 4.18
C ARG A 302 -10.50 -0.30 3.07
N LEU A 303 -10.33 -0.91 1.89
CA LEU A 303 -9.67 -0.30 0.73
C LEU A 303 -10.47 0.87 0.14
N ASN A 304 -11.80 0.79 0.08
CA ASN A 304 -12.64 1.90 -0.37
C ASN A 304 -12.55 3.11 0.58
N ASN A 305 -12.23 2.88 1.86
CA ASN A 305 -12.06 3.91 2.87
C ASN A 305 -10.61 3.95 3.40
N ARG A 306 -9.64 3.80 2.48
CA ARG A 306 -8.23 3.56 2.82
C ARG A 306 -7.64 4.61 3.78
N CYS A 307 -8.02 5.88 3.65
CA CYS A 307 -7.55 6.95 4.55
C CYS A 307 -7.94 6.74 6.03
N VAL A 308 -9.05 6.06 6.31
CA VAL A 308 -9.45 5.67 7.67
C VAL A 308 -8.74 4.38 8.07
N ASP A 309 -8.67 3.42 7.15
CA ASP A 309 -8.03 2.13 7.38
C ASP A 309 -6.53 2.25 7.72
N LEU A 310 -5.81 3.16 7.08
CA LEU A 310 -4.38 3.43 7.34
C LEU A 310 -4.10 3.95 8.76
N ARG A 311 -5.15 4.27 9.53
CA ARG A 311 -5.03 4.70 10.93
C ARG A 311 -5.02 3.54 11.92
N THR A 312 -5.32 2.31 11.48
CA THR A 312 -5.24 1.10 12.31
C THR A 312 -3.78 0.81 12.66
N TYR A 313 -3.57 0.15 13.79
CA TYR A 313 -2.23 -0.07 14.33
C TYR A 313 -1.40 -0.97 13.42
N ALA A 314 -2.00 -2.03 12.86
CA ALA A 314 -1.31 -2.92 11.95
C ALA A 314 -0.95 -2.23 10.62
N ASN A 315 -1.89 -1.52 9.97
CA ASN A 315 -1.57 -0.82 8.71
C ASN A 315 -0.47 0.24 8.92
N TYR A 316 -0.57 1.06 9.97
CA TYR A 316 0.49 2.03 10.27
C TYR A 316 1.85 1.35 10.41
N SER A 317 1.89 0.21 11.11
CA SER A 317 3.11 -0.56 11.32
C SER A 317 3.66 -1.17 10.03
N ILE A 318 2.79 -1.73 9.18
CA ILE A 318 3.15 -2.28 7.86
C ILE A 318 3.84 -1.21 7.02
N PHE A 319 3.29 0.00 6.93
CA PHE A 319 3.89 1.05 6.09
C PHE A 319 5.15 1.69 6.69
N CYS A 320 5.28 1.71 8.02
CA CYS A 320 6.56 2.02 8.65
C CYS A 320 7.64 0.97 8.27
N LEU A 321 7.31 -0.32 8.34
CA LEU A 321 8.24 -1.40 7.97
C LEU A 321 8.56 -1.38 6.46
N GLN A 322 7.59 -1.09 5.59
CA GLN A 322 7.83 -0.93 4.15
C GLN A 322 8.84 0.18 3.86
N SER A 323 8.69 1.33 4.55
CA SER A 323 9.65 2.43 4.44
C SER A 323 11.03 2.02 4.95
N GLN A 324 11.12 1.22 6.02
CA GLN A 324 12.41 0.72 6.52
C GLN A 324 13.09 -0.21 5.52
N ILE A 325 12.36 -1.12 4.86
CA ILE A 325 12.92 -1.99 3.82
C ILE A 325 13.57 -1.15 2.70
N CYS A 326 12.89 -0.10 2.23
CA CYS A 326 13.46 0.78 1.20
C CYS A 326 14.75 1.45 1.68
N THR A 327 14.77 1.96 2.92
CA THR A 327 15.97 2.59 3.49
C THR A 327 17.12 1.60 3.62
N ILE A 328 16.87 0.40 4.16
CA ILE A 328 17.89 -0.64 4.33
C ILE A 328 18.44 -1.07 2.97
N PHE A 329 17.57 -1.33 1.99
CA PHE A 329 17.95 -1.69 0.63
C PHE A 329 18.85 -0.62 -0.01
N LYS A 330 18.44 0.65 0.05
CA LYS A 330 19.22 1.76 -0.51
C LYS A 330 20.58 1.90 0.17
N ASN A 331 20.61 1.90 1.50
CA ASN A 331 21.87 2.07 2.25
C ASN A 331 22.84 0.92 1.96
N PHE A 332 22.35 -0.33 1.98
CA PHE A 332 23.16 -1.51 1.66
C PHE A 332 23.81 -1.41 0.28
N LEU A 333 23.05 -0.99 -0.74
CA LEU A 333 23.59 -0.86 -2.10
C LEU A 333 24.55 0.32 -2.24
N LEU A 334 24.25 1.47 -1.63
CA LEU A 334 25.14 2.63 -1.63
C LEU A 334 26.48 2.34 -0.95
N GLU A 335 26.46 1.62 0.18
CA GLU A 335 27.68 1.14 0.87
C GLU A 335 28.50 0.17 0.00
N ASN A 336 27.85 -0.52 -0.93
CA ASN A 336 28.46 -1.42 -1.91
C ASN A 336 28.75 -0.76 -3.27
N ASN A 337 28.87 0.57 -3.29
CA ASN A 337 29.22 1.41 -4.45
C ASN A 337 28.23 1.33 -5.62
N PHE A 338 26.96 1.03 -5.37
CA PHE A 338 25.93 1.16 -6.40
C PHE A 338 25.51 2.62 -6.60
N ILE A 339 25.05 2.93 -7.81
CA ILE A 339 24.51 4.23 -8.17
C ILE A 339 22.98 4.13 -8.34
N GLU A 340 22.24 4.99 -7.63
CA GLU A 340 20.79 5.12 -7.83
C GLU A 340 20.53 5.80 -9.19
N ILE A 341 19.77 5.14 -10.05
CA ILE A 341 19.35 5.67 -11.35
C ILE A 341 17.84 5.92 -11.37
N HIS A 342 17.39 6.78 -12.28
CA HIS A 342 15.97 7.11 -12.47
C HIS A 342 15.60 6.97 -13.94
N THR A 343 14.93 5.87 -14.27
CA THR A 343 14.62 5.51 -15.66
C THR A 343 13.22 5.99 -16.05
N PRO A 344 12.99 6.33 -17.33
CA PRO A 344 11.67 6.75 -17.78
C PRO A 344 10.65 5.61 -17.64
N LYS A 345 9.42 5.95 -17.24
CA LYS A 345 8.29 5.00 -17.17
C LYS A 345 7.32 5.11 -18.34
N LEU A 346 7.59 6.04 -19.26
CA LEU A 346 6.89 6.21 -20.53
C LEU A 346 7.82 5.73 -21.64
N LEU A 347 7.41 4.70 -22.37
CA LEU A 347 8.22 4.02 -23.36
C LEU A 347 7.62 4.16 -24.76
N GLY A 348 8.48 4.16 -25.77
CA GLY A 348 8.05 4.08 -27.18
C GLY A 348 7.58 2.69 -27.60
N GLU A 349 8.10 1.64 -26.96
CA GLU A 349 7.78 0.23 -27.18
C GLU A 349 7.72 -0.52 -25.83
N SER A 350 7.15 -1.73 -25.80
CA SER A 350 7.07 -2.52 -24.57
C SER A 350 8.45 -3.03 -24.13
N SER A 351 8.73 -2.99 -22.81
CA SER A 351 10.04 -3.41 -22.24
C SER A 351 10.43 -4.86 -22.55
N GLU A 352 9.45 -5.73 -22.82
CA GLU A 352 9.64 -7.19 -22.88
C GLU A 352 9.11 -7.79 -24.20
N GLY A 353 8.86 -6.98 -25.22
CA GLY A 353 8.65 -7.45 -26.60
C GLY A 353 7.35 -8.24 -26.89
N GLY A 354 6.55 -8.58 -25.88
CA GLY A 354 5.30 -9.34 -26.09
C GLY A 354 4.31 -9.37 -24.91
N ALA A 355 4.66 -8.77 -23.77
CA ALA A 355 3.80 -8.80 -22.59
C ALA A 355 2.66 -7.77 -22.67
N ASN A 356 1.57 -8.02 -21.93
CA ASN A 356 0.45 -7.09 -21.78
C ASN A 356 0.96 -5.83 -21.05
N ALA A 357 1.36 -4.81 -21.81
CA ALA A 357 1.73 -3.49 -21.32
C ALA A 357 0.55 -2.52 -21.43
N PHE A 358 0.46 -1.56 -20.51
CA PHE A 358 -0.55 -0.51 -20.62
C PHE A 358 -0.18 0.44 -21.75
N GLN A 359 -0.98 0.43 -22.81
CA GLN A 359 -0.85 1.38 -23.91
C GLN A 359 -1.50 2.71 -23.52
N ILE A 360 -0.77 3.80 -23.74
CA ILE A 360 -1.23 5.18 -23.56
C ILE A 360 -1.22 5.92 -24.89
N ASN A 361 -2.05 6.96 -24.98
CA ASN A 361 -1.97 7.89 -26.10
C ASN A 361 -0.89 8.94 -25.80
N TYR A 362 0.21 8.92 -26.57
CA TYR A 362 1.32 9.86 -26.42
C TYR A 362 1.35 10.82 -27.60
N PHE A 363 0.54 11.89 -27.51
CA PHE A 363 0.32 12.85 -28.59
C PHE A 363 -0.16 12.16 -29.89
N ASN A 364 0.68 12.19 -30.94
CA ASN A 364 0.38 11.61 -32.25
C ASN A 364 0.97 10.20 -32.42
N GLN A 365 1.46 9.58 -31.35
CA GLN A 365 2.00 8.24 -31.35
C GLN A 365 1.52 7.43 -30.15
N LYS A 366 1.74 6.12 -30.19
CA LYS A 366 1.49 5.25 -29.04
C LYS A 366 2.66 5.35 -28.06
N GLY A 367 2.35 5.26 -26.78
CA GLY A 367 3.33 5.03 -25.73
C GLY A 367 2.91 3.86 -24.85
N PHE A 368 3.82 3.37 -24.03
CA PHE A 368 3.59 2.27 -23.11
C PHE A 368 4.10 2.62 -21.72
N LEU A 369 3.43 2.12 -20.68
CA LEU A 369 3.97 2.17 -19.32
C LEU A 369 5.00 1.04 -19.12
N ALA A 370 6.13 1.37 -18.48
CA ALA A 370 7.22 0.43 -18.25
C ALA A 370 6.81 -0.71 -17.30
N GLN A 371 6.95 -1.95 -17.76
CA GLN A 371 6.69 -3.15 -16.94
C GLN A 371 7.87 -3.50 -16.02
N SER A 372 9.06 -3.11 -16.47
CA SER A 372 10.31 -3.21 -15.75
C SER A 372 11.29 -2.16 -16.31
N PRO A 373 12.27 -1.69 -15.51
CA PRO A 373 13.36 -0.84 -15.99
C PRO A 373 14.48 -1.63 -16.68
N GLN A 374 14.26 -2.93 -16.96
CA GLN A 374 15.29 -3.89 -17.34
C GLN A 374 16.18 -3.46 -18.51
N LEU A 375 15.60 -2.90 -19.58
CA LEU A 375 16.37 -2.45 -20.73
C LEU A 375 17.31 -1.29 -20.36
N TYR A 376 16.81 -0.31 -19.61
CA TYR A 376 17.58 0.87 -19.22
C TYR A 376 18.71 0.54 -18.24
N LYS A 377 18.51 -0.41 -17.31
CA LYS A 377 19.57 -0.83 -16.40
C LYS A 377 20.78 -1.41 -17.16
N GLN A 378 20.52 -2.25 -18.15
CA GLN A 378 21.58 -2.81 -19.00
C GLN A 378 22.25 -1.73 -19.86
N MET A 379 21.48 -0.79 -20.41
CA MET A 379 22.05 0.36 -21.12
C MET A 379 22.94 1.21 -20.20
N CYS A 380 22.62 1.33 -18.90
CA CYS A 380 23.49 1.96 -17.92
C CYS A 380 24.79 1.16 -17.70
N ILE A 381 24.73 -0.17 -17.59
CA ILE A 381 25.95 -1.01 -17.56
C ILE A 381 26.82 -0.72 -18.78
N ASN A 382 26.24 -0.69 -19.97
CA ASN A 382 26.93 -0.40 -21.23
C ASN A 382 27.45 1.05 -21.31
N SER A 383 26.93 1.95 -20.47
CA SER A 383 27.40 3.33 -20.35
C SER A 383 28.57 3.50 -19.37
N GLY A 384 29.08 2.41 -18.79
CA GLY A 384 30.20 2.41 -17.84
C GLY A 384 29.79 2.47 -16.37
N PHE A 385 28.52 2.21 -16.03
CA PHE A 385 28.09 2.06 -14.64
C PHE A 385 28.19 0.59 -14.22
N ASP A 386 29.18 0.21 -13.42
CA ASP A 386 29.38 -1.20 -13.04
C ASP A 386 28.23 -1.77 -12.18
N ARG A 387 27.55 -0.91 -11.42
CA ARG A 387 26.55 -1.26 -10.39
C ARG A 387 25.47 -0.20 -10.31
N VAL A 388 24.24 -0.56 -10.66
CA VAL A 388 23.10 0.36 -10.64
C VAL A 388 21.89 -0.24 -9.93
N PHE A 389 21.09 0.64 -9.33
CA PHE A 389 19.80 0.25 -8.77
C PHE A 389 18.74 1.33 -8.95
N GLU A 390 17.48 0.94 -8.87
CA GLU A 390 16.35 1.86 -8.91
C GLU A 390 15.24 1.39 -7.95
N VAL A 391 14.59 2.35 -7.28
CA VAL A 391 13.36 2.12 -6.51
C VAL A 391 12.25 2.93 -7.16
N ALA A 392 11.39 2.29 -7.93
CA ALA A 392 10.42 2.99 -8.77
C ALA A 392 9.15 2.17 -9.07
N PRO A 393 8.05 2.83 -9.46
CA PRO A 393 6.85 2.11 -9.88
C PRO A 393 7.07 1.36 -11.20
N VAL A 394 6.42 0.21 -11.29
CA VAL A 394 6.32 -0.61 -12.50
C VAL A 394 4.88 -1.04 -12.73
N PHE A 395 4.52 -1.29 -13.99
CA PHE A 395 3.13 -1.47 -14.40
C PHE A 395 2.91 -2.78 -15.14
N ARG A 396 1.99 -3.63 -14.67
CA ARG A 396 1.64 -4.91 -15.34
C ARG A 396 0.19 -4.87 -15.80
N ALA A 397 -0.06 -4.97 -17.10
CA ALA A 397 -1.42 -4.95 -17.66
C ALA A 397 -2.05 -6.35 -17.76
N GLU A 398 -1.71 -7.24 -16.83
CA GLU A 398 -2.33 -8.54 -16.71
C GLU A 398 -3.71 -8.41 -16.06
N ASN A 399 -4.74 -9.01 -16.66
CA ASN A 399 -6.08 -9.08 -16.07
C ASN A 399 -6.17 -10.19 -14.99
N SER A 400 -5.25 -10.16 -14.03
CA SER A 400 -5.13 -11.15 -12.96
C SER A 400 -5.57 -10.57 -11.63
N ASN A 401 -6.73 -11.00 -11.14
CA ASN A 401 -7.31 -10.51 -9.89
C ASN A 401 -7.13 -11.53 -8.75
N THR A 402 -5.88 -11.86 -8.42
CA THR A 402 -5.54 -12.79 -7.34
C THR A 402 -5.10 -12.04 -6.07
N TYR A 403 -4.77 -12.79 -5.01
CA TYR A 403 -4.23 -12.20 -3.78
C TYR A 403 -2.76 -11.74 -3.92
N ARG A 404 -2.05 -12.11 -4.99
CA ARG A 404 -0.61 -11.87 -5.17
C ARG A 404 -0.26 -10.88 -6.29
N HIS A 405 -1.21 -10.48 -7.11
CA HIS A 405 -0.98 -9.59 -8.27
C HIS A 405 -1.49 -8.17 -8.02
N LEU A 406 -0.73 -7.20 -8.55
CA LEU A 406 -1.07 -5.78 -8.66
C LEU A 406 -0.77 -5.32 -10.10
N CYS A 407 -1.52 -4.33 -10.58
CA CYS A 407 -1.26 -3.68 -11.86
C CYS A 407 -0.21 -2.57 -11.76
N GLU A 408 0.00 -2.01 -10.57
CA GLU A 408 1.04 -1.05 -10.24
C GLU A 408 1.63 -1.43 -8.88
N TYR A 409 2.95 -1.57 -8.82
CA TYR A 409 3.68 -1.86 -7.59
C TYR A 409 5.06 -1.20 -7.61
N VAL A 410 5.72 -1.13 -6.45
CA VAL A 410 7.07 -0.58 -6.36
C VAL A 410 8.09 -1.71 -6.54
N SER A 411 8.92 -1.57 -7.56
CA SER A 411 10.03 -2.49 -7.82
C SER A 411 11.32 -1.95 -7.22
N LEU A 412 12.09 -2.85 -6.61
CA LEU A 412 13.48 -2.64 -6.22
C LEU A 412 14.33 -3.40 -7.24
N ASP A 413 14.97 -2.65 -8.12
CA ASP A 413 15.66 -3.21 -9.26
C ASP A 413 17.17 -3.04 -9.11
N VAL A 414 17.93 -4.07 -9.46
CA VAL A 414 19.40 -4.08 -9.39
C VAL A 414 19.99 -4.66 -10.67
N GLU A 415 21.13 -4.14 -11.12
CA GLU A 415 21.95 -4.71 -12.19
C GLU A 415 23.43 -4.45 -11.87
N MET A 416 24.28 -5.45 -12.05
CA MET A 416 25.69 -5.39 -11.67
C MET A 416 26.55 -6.25 -12.59
N THR A 417 27.76 -5.77 -12.90
CA THR A 417 28.80 -6.56 -13.58
C THR A 417 29.39 -7.61 -12.65
N TYR A 418 29.76 -8.78 -13.18
CA TYR A 418 30.49 -9.82 -12.45
C TYR A 418 31.85 -10.11 -13.12
N LYS A 419 32.74 -10.83 -12.44
CA LYS A 419 34.10 -11.09 -12.94
C LYS A 419 34.20 -12.37 -13.75
N TYR A 420 33.72 -13.48 -13.19
CA TYR A 420 33.87 -14.81 -13.77
C TYR A 420 32.54 -15.53 -13.90
N ASP A 421 31.69 -15.46 -12.86
CA ASP A 421 30.43 -16.19 -12.80
C ASP A 421 29.29 -15.30 -12.30
N TYR A 422 28.10 -15.44 -12.89
CA TYR A 422 26.89 -14.75 -12.46
C TYR A 422 26.48 -15.13 -11.02
N LEU A 423 26.93 -16.28 -10.51
CA LEU A 423 26.73 -16.68 -9.12
C LEU A 423 27.35 -15.70 -8.12
N GLU A 424 28.39 -14.94 -8.50
CA GLU A 424 28.92 -13.84 -7.68
C GLU A 424 27.81 -12.84 -7.32
N ASN A 425 26.98 -12.50 -8.29
CA ASN A 425 25.85 -11.59 -8.10
C ASN A 425 24.70 -12.28 -7.34
N VAL A 426 24.44 -13.57 -7.57
CA VAL A 426 23.45 -14.34 -6.79
C VAL A 426 23.80 -14.32 -5.31
N HIS A 427 25.05 -14.59 -4.95
CA HIS A 427 25.52 -14.53 -3.56
C HIS A 427 25.46 -13.10 -3.00
N PHE A 428 25.73 -12.08 -3.83
CA PHE A 428 25.54 -10.69 -3.42
C PHE A 428 24.07 -10.38 -3.10
N TYR A 429 23.13 -10.77 -3.97
CA TYR A 429 21.69 -10.58 -3.73
C TYR A 429 21.22 -11.37 -2.50
N ASP A 430 21.76 -12.55 -2.26
CA ASP A 430 21.52 -13.32 -1.03
C ASP A 430 21.95 -12.55 0.23
N SER A 431 23.17 -11.98 0.21
CA SER A 431 23.68 -11.16 1.32
C SER A 431 22.81 -9.92 1.56
N MET A 432 22.29 -9.30 0.50
CA MET A 432 21.37 -8.16 0.58
C MET A 432 20.07 -8.54 1.27
N PHE A 433 19.42 -9.65 0.90
CA PHE A 433 18.19 -10.09 1.55
C PHE A 433 18.41 -10.45 3.01
N LYS A 434 19.49 -11.20 3.32
CA LYS A 434 19.84 -11.52 4.71
C LYS A 434 20.10 -10.25 5.54
N HIS A 435 20.74 -9.24 4.96
CA HIS A 435 20.91 -7.94 5.60
C HIS A 435 19.56 -7.25 5.87
N ILE A 436 18.64 -7.24 4.89
CA ILE A 436 17.28 -6.72 5.07
C ILE A 436 16.54 -7.45 6.19
N PHE A 437 16.53 -8.78 6.18
CA PHE A 437 15.82 -9.57 7.21
C PHE A 437 16.40 -9.33 8.61
N THR A 438 17.72 -9.29 8.71
CA THR A 438 18.43 -9.02 9.95
C THR A 438 18.15 -7.61 10.49
N GLU A 439 18.30 -6.56 9.67
CA GLU A 439 18.06 -5.17 10.12
C GLU A 439 16.57 -4.89 10.40
N LEU A 440 15.66 -5.52 9.65
CA LEU A 440 14.23 -5.43 9.92
C LEU A 440 13.85 -6.14 11.22
N SER A 441 14.58 -7.20 11.59
CA SER A 441 14.39 -7.93 12.85
C SER A 441 15.14 -7.32 14.04
N LYS A 442 16.11 -6.43 13.79
CA LYS A 442 16.89 -5.73 14.82
C LYS A 442 16.16 -4.49 15.35
N GLY A 443 16.35 -4.22 16.64
CA GLY A 443 15.99 -2.96 17.29
C GLY A 443 14.57 -2.90 17.84
N GLY A 444 14.39 -2.15 18.94
CA GLY A 444 13.12 -2.12 19.69
C GLY A 444 11.93 -1.52 18.93
N LYS A 445 12.16 -0.59 17.99
CA LYS A 445 11.06 0.00 17.20
C LYS A 445 10.48 -1.01 16.22
N ASN A 446 11.31 -1.70 15.44
CA ASN A 446 10.84 -2.68 14.46
C ASN A 446 10.16 -3.87 15.14
N GLU A 447 10.71 -4.36 16.26
CA GLU A 447 10.09 -5.41 17.08
C GLU A 447 8.66 -5.01 17.51
N MET A 448 8.48 -3.78 18.00
CA MET A 448 7.16 -3.25 18.37
C MET A 448 6.21 -3.21 17.17
N LEU A 449 6.68 -2.79 15.98
CA LEU A 449 5.89 -2.76 14.75
C LEU A 449 5.46 -4.17 14.33
N ILE A 450 6.41 -5.12 14.28
CA ILE A 450 6.15 -6.53 13.92
C ILE A 450 5.16 -7.15 14.90
N LYS A 451 5.35 -6.95 16.21
CA LYS A 451 4.41 -7.43 17.25
C LYS A 451 3.01 -6.84 17.08
N THR A 452 2.92 -5.56 16.71
CA THR A 452 1.65 -4.89 16.44
C THR A 452 0.93 -5.52 15.24
N VAL A 453 1.66 -5.81 14.16
CA VAL A 453 1.11 -6.52 13.00
C VAL A 453 0.65 -7.92 13.39
N LYS A 454 1.48 -8.70 14.09
CA LYS A 454 1.16 -10.07 14.53
C LYS A 454 -0.02 -10.14 15.49
N GLY A 455 -0.24 -9.09 16.29
CA GLY A 455 -1.43 -8.96 17.14
C GLY A 455 -2.73 -8.98 16.33
N GLN A 456 -2.72 -8.42 15.11
CA GLN A 456 -3.86 -8.45 14.21
C GLN A 456 -3.84 -9.62 13.22
N TYR A 457 -2.66 -9.97 12.69
CA TYR A 457 -2.44 -11.02 11.70
C TYR A 457 -1.41 -12.03 12.24
N PRO A 458 -1.84 -13.02 13.03
CA PRO A 458 -0.92 -14.00 13.59
C PRO A 458 -0.21 -14.79 12.50
N CYS A 459 1.12 -14.88 12.64
CA CYS A 459 1.97 -15.69 11.77
C CYS A 459 3.20 -16.15 12.57
N GLU A 460 3.81 -17.24 12.10
CA GLU A 460 5.11 -17.67 12.59
C GLU A 460 6.19 -16.66 12.21
N ASP A 461 7.28 -16.65 12.95
CA ASP A 461 8.47 -15.86 12.61
C ASP A 461 9.01 -16.29 11.24
N PHE A 462 9.60 -15.36 10.52
CA PHE A 462 10.23 -15.66 9.23
C PHE A 462 11.62 -16.24 9.49
N GLN A 463 11.90 -17.42 8.94
CA GLN A 463 13.15 -18.14 9.17
C GLN A 463 14.05 -18.10 7.92
N TRP A 464 15.32 -17.76 8.11
CA TRP A 464 16.37 -17.87 7.09
C TRP A 464 17.64 -18.46 7.73
N LEU A 465 18.54 -18.99 6.91
CA LEU A 465 19.80 -19.58 7.35
C LEU A 465 20.98 -18.66 7.04
N GLU A 466 22.11 -18.88 7.72
CA GLU A 466 23.37 -18.22 7.39
C GLU A 466 23.84 -18.65 5.99
N GLU A 467 23.84 -19.96 5.75
CA GLU A 467 24.05 -20.57 4.44
C GLU A 467 22.69 -20.85 3.80
N THR A 468 22.35 -20.08 2.77
CA THR A 468 21.07 -20.22 2.05
C THR A 468 21.09 -21.47 1.17
N PRO A 469 20.09 -22.37 1.27
CA PRO A 469 19.98 -23.49 0.35
C PRO A 469 19.78 -23.02 -1.09
N ILE A 470 20.59 -23.55 -2.00
CA ILE A 470 20.51 -23.30 -3.45
C ILE A 470 20.24 -24.62 -4.14
N PHE A 471 19.15 -24.68 -4.91
CA PHE A 471 18.77 -25.84 -5.72
C PHE A 471 18.81 -25.48 -7.19
N THR A 472 19.16 -26.42 -8.05
CA THR A 472 18.84 -26.31 -9.47
C THR A 472 17.34 -26.51 -9.69
N TYR A 473 16.81 -25.99 -10.80
CA TYR A 473 15.41 -26.20 -11.17
C TYR A 473 15.06 -27.70 -11.24
N GLU A 474 15.98 -28.50 -11.78
CA GLU A 474 15.82 -29.95 -11.87
C GLU A 474 15.74 -30.61 -10.49
N GLU A 475 16.61 -30.24 -9.55
CA GLU A 475 16.56 -30.73 -8.16
C GLU A 475 15.24 -30.34 -7.48
N ALA A 476 14.78 -29.09 -7.68
CA ALA A 476 13.51 -28.61 -7.13
C ALA A 476 12.30 -29.42 -7.66
N ILE A 477 12.28 -29.75 -8.95
CA ILE A 477 11.24 -30.60 -9.55
C ILE A 477 11.36 -32.04 -9.05
N LYS A 478 12.58 -32.58 -8.94
CA LYS A 478 12.83 -33.92 -8.37
C LYS A 478 12.35 -34.02 -6.92
N MET A 479 12.50 -32.97 -6.10
CA MET A 479 11.95 -32.92 -4.74
C MET A 479 10.42 -33.03 -4.74
N LEU A 480 9.72 -32.33 -5.65
CA LEU A 480 8.26 -32.43 -5.80
C LEU A 480 7.81 -33.84 -6.22
N ILE A 481 8.54 -34.47 -7.14
CA ILE A 481 8.26 -35.83 -7.60
C ILE A 481 8.45 -36.84 -6.46
N GLN A 482 9.57 -36.75 -5.73
CA GLN A 482 9.89 -37.64 -4.60
C GLN A 482 8.84 -37.56 -3.47
N HIS A 483 8.24 -36.39 -3.26
CA HIS A 483 7.18 -36.18 -2.26
C HIS A 483 5.77 -36.45 -2.81
N GLY A 484 5.65 -37.00 -4.02
CA GLY A 484 4.36 -37.36 -4.64
C GLY A 484 3.46 -36.17 -4.95
N LYS A 485 4.03 -34.97 -5.12
CA LYS A 485 3.29 -33.74 -5.46
C LYS A 485 3.14 -33.54 -6.96
N LEU A 486 4.06 -34.13 -7.72
CA LEU A 486 4.13 -33.99 -9.17
C LEU A 486 4.46 -35.36 -9.79
N HIS A 487 3.88 -35.63 -10.96
CA HIS A 487 4.12 -36.85 -11.71
C HIS A 487 4.63 -36.46 -13.10
N LEU A 488 5.95 -36.42 -13.26
CA LEU A 488 6.63 -36.14 -14.51
C LEU A 488 7.76 -37.13 -14.69
N LYS A 489 8.07 -37.45 -15.94
CA LYS A 489 9.29 -38.16 -16.29
C LYS A 489 10.48 -37.19 -16.34
N GLU A 490 11.68 -37.72 -16.27
CA GLU A 490 12.91 -36.90 -16.20
C GLU A 490 13.09 -36.05 -17.47
N GLU A 491 12.75 -36.60 -18.64
CA GLU A 491 12.79 -35.90 -19.93
C GLU A 491 11.77 -34.75 -20.06
N GLU A 492 10.76 -34.68 -19.18
CA GLU A 492 9.72 -33.65 -19.20
C GLU A 492 10.03 -32.47 -18.27
N ILE A 493 11.05 -32.58 -17.42
CA ILE A 493 11.36 -31.58 -16.37
C ILE A 493 11.63 -30.21 -16.99
N LEU A 494 12.47 -30.13 -18.02
CA LEU A 494 12.84 -28.86 -18.64
C LEU A 494 11.72 -28.25 -19.51
N ALA A 495 10.65 -28.99 -19.78
CA ALA A 495 9.47 -28.49 -20.48
C ALA A 495 8.35 -28.05 -19.54
N TYR A 496 8.45 -28.38 -18.25
CA TYR A 496 7.44 -28.05 -17.26
C TYR A 496 7.68 -26.66 -16.69
N ASP A 497 6.64 -25.83 -16.69
CA ASP A 497 6.60 -24.54 -15.98
C ASP A 497 5.93 -24.73 -14.61
N MET A 498 6.63 -24.34 -13.53
CA MET A 498 6.18 -24.59 -12.17
C MET A 498 4.96 -23.72 -11.85
N SER A 499 3.84 -24.36 -11.54
CA SER A 499 2.64 -23.62 -11.12
C SER A 499 2.80 -23.02 -9.73
N THR A 500 2.05 -21.95 -9.44
CA THR A 500 2.01 -21.32 -8.11
C THR A 500 1.68 -22.29 -6.97
N ASP A 501 0.86 -23.31 -7.23
CA ASP A 501 0.55 -24.31 -6.21
C ASP A 501 1.75 -25.24 -5.95
N MET A 502 2.53 -25.56 -7.00
CA MET A 502 3.77 -26.32 -6.85
C MET A 502 4.89 -25.52 -6.19
N GLU A 503 5.01 -24.21 -6.45
CA GLU A 503 5.92 -23.31 -5.71
C GLU A 503 5.69 -23.42 -4.20
N LYS A 504 4.42 -23.40 -3.78
CA LYS A 504 4.03 -23.50 -2.36
C LYS A 504 4.29 -24.88 -1.78
N GLU A 505 3.96 -25.94 -2.51
CA GLU A 505 4.26 -27.30 -2.07
C GLU A 505 5.77 -27.51 -1.91
N LEU A 506 6.58 -26.99 -2.84
CA LEU A 506 8.03 -27.01 -2.73
C LEU A 506 8.50 -26.22 -1.49
N GLY A 507 7.96 -25.03 -1.26
CA GLY A 507 8.28 -24.25 -0.05
C GLY A 507 7.96 -24.99 1.26
N LYS A 508 6.86 -25.76 1.31
CA LYS A 508 6.56 -26.63 2.46
C LYS A 508 7.59 -27.74 2.63
N ILE A 509 8.02 -28.37 1.53
CA ILE A 509 9.04 -29.41 1.53
C ILE A 509 10.37 -28.84 2.02
N VAL A 510 10.81 -27.70 1.48
CA VAL A 510 12.05 -27.02 1.88
C VAL A 510 11.99 -26.62 3.36
N LYS A 511 10.87 -26.06 3.83
CA LYS A 511 10.69 -25.73 5.25
C LYS A 511 10.78 -26.96 6.15
N ALA A 512 10.17 -28.08 5.75
CA ALA A 512 10.19 -29.31 6.53
C ALA A 512 11.58 -29.98 6.56
N SER A 513 12.34 -29.90 5.46
CA SER A 513 13.63 -30.59 5.30
C SER A 513 14.85 -29.74 5.71
N HIS A 514 14.80 -28.43 5.49
CA HIS A 514 15.92 -27.49 5.71
C HIS A 514 15.63 -26.42 6.76
N HIS A 515 14.43 -26.42 7.37
CA HIS A 515 14.04 -25.48 8.44
C HIS A 515 14.19 -24.00 8.07
N THR A 516 13.84 -23.65 6.83
CA THR A 516 13.92 -22.29 6.33
C THR A 516 12.69 -21.89 5.51
N ASP A 517 12.32 -20.61 5.59
CA ASP A 517 11.32 -20.00 4.73
C ASP A 517 11.96 -19.37 3.48
N TYR A 518 13.29 -19.38 3.35
CA TYR A 518 14.04 -18.66 2.31
C TYR A 518 15.07 -19.55 1.62
N TYR A 519 15.02 -19.61 0.29
CA TYR A 519 15.90 -20.42 -0.54
C TYR A 519 15.99 -19.86 -1.97
N ILE A 520 16.96 -20.36 -2.73
CA ILE A 520 17.24 -19.92 -4.10
C ILE A 520 17.10 -21.12 -5.04
N ILE A 521 16.48 -20.90 -6.20
CA ILE A 521 16.53 -21.85 -7.32
C ILE A 521 17.34 -21.21 -8.45
N ILE A 522 18.25 -21.97 -9.06
CA ILE A 522 19.05 -21.58 -10.22
C ILE A 522 18.79 -22.51 -11.41
N ASN A 523 19.34 -22.20 -12.57
CA ASN A 523 19.35 -23.08 -13.74
C ASN A 523 17.94 -23.43 -14.28
N PHE A 524 17.07 -22.44 -14.44
CA PHE A 524 15.74 -22.68 -15.01
C PHE A 524 15.80 -22.98 -16.52
N PRO A 525 14.76 -23.62 -17.09
CA PRO A 525 14.71 -23.88 -18.52
C PRO A 525 14.73 -22.60 -19.35
N SER A 526 15.59 -22.54 -20.37
CA SER A 526 15.76 -21.36 -21.23
C SER A 526 14.49 -20.94 -21.95
N ALA A 527 13.60 -21.89 -22.26
CA ALA A 527 12.34 -21.62 -22.94
C ALA A 527 11.33 -20.82 -22.09
N LEU A 528 11.48 -20.84 -20.76
CA LEU A 528 10.61 -20.14 -19.82
C LEU A 528 11.12 -18.73 -19.47
N ARG A 529 12.29 -18.34 -19.98
CA ARG A 529 12.95 -17.09 -19.63
C ARG A 529 12.90 -16.06 -20.77
N PRO A 530 12.97 -14.75 -20.45
CA PRO A 530 12.95 -13.70 -21.46
C PRO A 530 14.14 -13.76 -22.42
N PHE A 531 13.98 -13.18 -23.61
CA PHE A 531 14.95 -13.24 -24.72
C PHE A 531 16.38 -12.78 -24.37
N TYR A 532 16.52 -11.85 -23.42
CA TYR A 532 17.82 -11.30 -22.97
C TYR A 532 18.57 -12.22 -21.99
N THR A 533 18.01 -13.38 -21.65
CA THR A 533 18.59 -14.32 -20.67
C THR A 533 19.67 -15.17 -21.33
N MET A 534 20.85 -15.23 -20.69
CA MET A 534 21.94 -16.10 -21.13
C MET A 534 21.62 -17.57 -20.84
N TYR A 535 21.93 -18.44 -21.80
CA TYR A 535 21.88 -19.89 -21.63
C TYR A 535 23.26 -20.49 -21.35
N LYS A 536 23.29 -21.69 -20.77
CA LYS A 536 24.56 -22.42 -20.59
C LYS A 536 25.09 -22.84 -21.95
N GLU A 537 26.36 -22.53 -22.23
CA GLU A 537 26.99 -22.80 -23.53
C GLU A 537 26.95 -24.30 -23.88
N ASP A 538 27.26 -25.17 -22.92
CA ASP A 538 27.27 -26.62 -23.09
C ASP A 538 25.87 -27.25 -23.13
N GLU A 539 24.86 -26.57 -22.56
CA GLU A 539 23.49 -27.07 -22.46
C GLU A 539 22.45 -25.95 -22.65
N PRO A 540 22.16 -25.53 -23.90
CA PRO A 540 21.31 -24.37 -24.19
C PRO A 540 19.85 -24.50 -23.73
N ALA A 541 19.41 -25.70 -23.36
CA ALA A 541 18.10 -25.93 -22.74
C ALA A 541 18.00 -25.33 -21.32
N ILE A 542 19.14 -25.08 -20.67
CA ILE A 542 19.24 -24.51 -19.34
C ILE A 542 19.76 -23.07 -19.41
N SER A 543 19.20 -22.20 -18.58
CA SER A 543 19.58 -20.80 -18.50
C SER A 543 20.35 -20.44 -17.23
N ASN A 544 21.20 -19.42 -17.32
CA ASN A 544 21.88 -18.81 -16.17
C ASN A 544 20.92 -17.84 -15.46
N SER A 545 19.76 -18.35 -15.07
CA SER A 545 18.70 -17.62 -14.38
C SER A 545 18.46 -18.17 -12.99
N TYR A 546 17.88 -17.34 -12.14
CA TYR A 546 17.70 -17.61 -10.73
C TYR A 546 16.48 -16.89 -10.19
N ASP A 547 15.76 -17.57 -9.31
CA ASP A 547 14.63 -17.02 -8.58
C ASP A 547 14.81 -17.24 -7.08
N PHE A 548 14.44 -16.24 -6.28
CA PHE A 548 14.50 -16.34 -4.82
C PHE A 548 13.09 -16.51 -4.28
N PHE A 549 12.95 -17.35 -3.26
CA PHE A 549 11.65 -17.71 -2.70
C PHE A 549 11.56 -17.32 -1.23
N MET A 550 10.42 -16.78 -0.83
CA MET A 550 10.03 -16.58 0.56
C MET A 550 8.71 -17.31 0.83
N ARG A 551 8.67 -18.19 1.82
CA ARG A 551 7.49 -19.00 2.19
C ARG A 551 6.85 -19.74 0.99
N GLY A 552 7.68 -20.24 0.08
CA GLY A 552 7.21 -20.95 -1.12
C GLY A 552 6.57 -20.05 -2.18
N GLU A 553 6.87 -18.75 -2.18
CA GLU A 553 6.47 -17.83 -3.23
C GLU A 553 7.68 -17.05 -3.76
N GLU A 554 7.76 -16.90 -5.08
CA GLU A 554 8.80 -16.13 -5.77
C GLU A 554 8.75 -14.64 -5.38
N ILE A 555 9.90 -14.08 -5.00
CA ILE A 555 10.05 -12.65 -4.65
C ILE A 555 10.99 -11.88 -5.59
N LEU A 556 11.85 -12.60 -6.28
CA LEU A 556 12.86 -12.08 -7.18
C LEU A 556 12.96 -13.04 -8.36
N SER A 557 13.01 -12.47 -9.57
CA SER A 557 13.48 -13.19 -10.75
C SER A 557 14.63 -12.43 -11.40
N GLY A 558 15.70 -13.16 -11.71
CA GLY A 558 16.93 -12.61 -12.24
C GLY A 558 17.64 -13.55 -13.21
N SER A 559 18.57 -13.01 -13.96
CA SER A 559 19.44 -13.82 -14.83
C SER A 559 20.71 -13.08 -15.21
N GLN A 560 21.73 -13.85 -15.58
CA GLN A 560 22.80 -13.36 -16.44
C GLN A 560 22.22 -12.86 -17.76
N ARG A 561 22.68 -11.68 -18.17
CA ARG A 561 22.25 -11.06 -19.42
C ARG A 561 23.19 -11.45 -20.54
N ILE A 562 22.64 -11.52 -21.75
CA ILE A 562 23.44 -11.65 -22.95
C ILE A 562 24.15 -10.32 -23.20
N SER A 563 25.48 -10.34 -23.14
CA SER A 563 26.34 -9.18 -23.42
C SER A 563 26.88 -9.15 -24.86
N ASP A 564 26.94 -10.30 -25.54
CA ASP A 564 27.31 -10.36 -26.95
C ASP A 564 26.14 -9.97 -27.86
N VAL A 565 26.37 -8.97 -28.71
CA VAL A 565 25.32 -8.41 -29.58
C VAL A 565 24.82 -9.40 -30.63
N ASN A 566 25.68 -10.29 -31.14
CA ASN A 566 25.28 -11.27 -32.16
C ASN A 566 24.39 -12.33 -31.54
N LEU A 567 24.78 -12.85 -30.37
CA LEU A 567 23.99 -13.78 -29.59
C LEU A 567 22.64 -13.17 -29.17
N LEU A 568 22.62 -11.89 -28.80
CA LEU A 568 21.38 -11.18 -28.48
C LEU A 568 20.45 -11.11 -29.71
N LEU A 569 21.00 -10.80 -30.89
CA LEU A 569 20.24 -10.79 -32.14
C LEU A 569 19.71 -12.17 -32.53
N GLU A 570 20.49 -13.23 -32.30
CA GLU A 570 20.05 -14.62 -32.49
C GLU A 570 18.88 -14.96 -31.57
N ASN A 571 18.97 -14.58 -30.29
CA ASN A 571 17.88 -14.79 -29.34
C ASN A 571 16.63 -13.97 -29.68
N ILE A 572 16.77 -12.70 -30.07
CA ILE A 572 15.64 -11.87 -30.52
C ILE A 572 14.89 -12.56 -31.68
N LYS A 573 15.62 -13.15 -32.63
CA LYS A 573 15.03 -13.95 -33.71
C LYS A 573 14.35 -15.23 -33.19
N ARG A 574 14.99 -15.97 -32.28
CA ARG A 574 14.44 -17.20 -31.67
C ARG A 574 13.11 -16.94 -30.96
N PHE A 575 12.97 -15.79 -30.31
CA PHE A 575 11.75 -15.36 -29.61
C PHE A 575 10.73 -14.66 -30.53
N ASN A 576 10.96 -14.61 -31.85
CA ASN A 576 10.10 -13.95 -32.84
C ASN A 576 9.81 -12.48 -32.54
N LEU A 577 10.82 -11.76 -32.02
CA LEU A 577 10.73 -10.33 -31.73
C LEU A 577 11.23 -9.49 -32.93
N ASP A 578 10.62 -8.32 -33.16
CA ASP A 578 11.06 -7.37 -34.18
C ASP A 578 12.25 -6.56 -33.68
N ALA A 579 13.45 -6.86 -34.19
CA ALA A 579 14.68 -6.18 -33.83
C ALA A 579 14.61 -4.66 -34.05
N ASN A 580 13.88 -4.19 -35.07
CA ASN A 580 13.81 -2.75 -35.38
C ASN A 580 13.18 -1.94 -34.24
N LYS A 581 12.28 -2.55 -33.48
CA LYS A 581 11.65 -1.94 -32.30
C LYS A 581 12.59 -1.86 -31.10
N LEU A 582 13.64 -2.66 -31.09
CA LEU A 582 14.62 -2.76 -30.01
C LEU A 582 15.97 -2.15 -30.38
N ASN A 583 16.11 -1.49 -31.53
CA ASN A 583 17.37 -0.90 -31.97
C ASN A 583 17.99 0.02 -30.90
N PHE A 584 17.19 0.85 -30.22
CA PHE A 584 17.68 1.72 -29.14
C PHE A 584 18.39 0.95 -27.99
N TYR A 585 17.98 -0.30 -27.76
CA TYR A 585 18.55 -1.19 -26.76
C TYR A 585 19.71 -1.99 -27.34
N ILE A 586 19.53 -2.62 -28.51
CA ILE A 586 20.56 -3.43 -29.20
C ILE A 586 21.81 -2.60 -29.50
N ASP A 587 21.63 -1.36 -29.95
CA ASP A 587 22.73 -0.44 -30.27
C ASP A 587 23.62 -0.19 -29.06
N SER A 588 23.10 -0.28 -27.83
CA SER A 588 23.91 -0.13 -26.62
C SER A 588 24.94 -1.25 -26.45
N PHE A 589 24.67 -2.46 -26.96
CA PHE A 589 25.59 -3.60 -26.89
C PHE A 589 26.62 -3.58 -28.03
N ALA A 590 26.32 -2.87 -29.13
CA ALA A 590 27.24 -2.73 -30.26
C ALA A 590 28.51 -1.93 -29.89
N TYR A 591 28.46 -1.13 -28.82
CA TYR A 591 29.61 -0.36 -28.29
C TYR A 591 30.36 -1.10 -27.18
N SER A 592 30.33 -2.44 -27.19
CA SER A 592 30.81 -3.34 -26.14
C SER A 592 29.98 -3.29 -24.85
N SER A 593 29.72 -4.47 -24.28
CA SER A 593 28.95 -4.66 -23.04
C SER A 593 29.79 -5.49 -22.08
N TYR A 594 29.85 -5.08 -20.81
CA TYR A 594 30.42 -5.93 -19.77
C TYR A 594 29.51 -7.14 -19.51
N PRO A 595 30.04 -8.30 -19.07
CA PRO A 595 29.23 -9.38 -18.52
C PRO A 595 28.53 -8.90 -17.24
N HIS A 596 27.21 -9.07 -17.19
CA HIS A 596 26.40 -8.56 -16.08
C HIS A 596 25.18 -9.45 -15.81
N SER A 597 24.64 -9.34 -14.60
CA SER A 597 23.38 -9.95 -14.20
C SER A 597 22.61 -9.03 -13.28
N GLY A 598 21.30 -9.25 -13.21
CA GLY A 598 20.41 -8.36 -12.48
C GLY A 598 19.13 -9.03 -12.08
N CYS A 599 18.31 -8.28 -11.39
CA CYS A 599 17.03 -8.75 -10.88
C CYS A 599 16.06 -7.59 -10.65
N GLY A 600 14.77 -7.94 -10.56
CA GLY A 600 13.71 -7.07 -10.07
C GLY A 600 13.03 -7.72 -8.87
N ILE A 601 12.68 -6.91 -7.87
CA ILE A 601 12.13 -7.36 -6.58
C ILE A 601 10.85 -6.58 -6.30
N GLY A 602 9.75 -7.27 -6.01
CA GLY A 602 8.50 -6.61 -5.61
C GLY A 602 8.52 -6.21 -4.13
N LEU A 603 8.59 -4.91 -3.83
CA LEU A 603 8.64 -4.40 -2.45
C LEU A 603 7.45 -4.89 -1.61
N GLU A 604 6.24 -4.77 -2.15
CA GLU A 604 5.01 -5.20 -1.49
C GLU A 604 5.02 -6.69 -1.19
N ARG A 605 5.61 -7.50 -2.08
CA ARG A 605 5.63 -8.96 -1.96
C ARG A 605 6.63 -9.43 -0.90
N VAL A 606 7.82 -8.85 -0.86
CA VAL A 606 8.83 -9.12 0.18
C VAL A 606 8.23 -8.86 1.57
N LEU A 607 7.62 -7.69 1.78
CA LEU A 607 7.02 -7.36 3.06
C LEU A 607 5.81 -8.25 3.39
N MET A 608 4.99 -8.58 2.39
CA MET A 608 3.83 -9.46 2.57
C MET A 608 4.26 -10.81 3.12
N LEU A 609 5.28 -11.43 2.52
CA LEU A 609 5.75 -12.76 2.88
C LEU A 609 6.55 -12.74 4.19
N PHE A 610 7.36 -11.71 4.43
CA PHE A 610 8.05 -11.51 5.71
C PHE A 610 7.06 -11.45 6.88
N LEU A 611 5.96 -10.70 6.72
CA LEU A 611 4.92 -10.56 7.74
C LEU A 611 3.84 -11.66 7.69
N GLY A 612 3.96 -12.65 6.80
CA GLY A 612 2.98 -13.74 6.67
C GLY A 612 1.56 -13.27 6.31
N LEU A 613 1.44 -12.17 5.59
CA LEU A 613 0.15 -11.61 5.17
C LEU A 613 -0.40 -12.36 3.95
N ASN A 614 -1.71 -12.54 3.90
CA ASN A 614 -2.39 -13.37 2.91
C ASN A 614 -2.85 -12.64 1.63
N ASN A 615 -2.54 -11.34 1.48
CA ASN A 615 -2.95 -10.56 0.33
C ASN A 615 -2.04 -9.34 0.15
N ILE A 616 -1.48 -9.18 -1.05
CA ILE A 616 -0.51 -8.13 -1.42
C ILE A 616 -1.09 -6.72 -1.27
N ARG A 617 -2.42 -6.58 -1.37
CA ARG A 617 -3.10 -5.30 -1.15
C ARG A 617 -2.96 -4.78 0.29
N LYS A 618 -2.61 -5.64 1.26
CA LYS A 618 -2.34 -5.23 2.64
C LYS A 618 -1.02 -4.45 2.74
N THR A 619 -0.05 -4.76 1.89
CA THR A 619 1.26 -4.11 1.82
C THR A 619 1.37 -3.06 0.72
N SER A 620 0.32 -2.83 -0.09
CA SER A 620 0.22 -1.69 -0.99
C SER A 620 -0.60 -0.56 -0.34
N LEU A 621 -0.07 0.67 -0.36
CA LEU A 621 -0.71 1.81 0.30
C LEU A 621 -2.06 2.13 -0.35
N PHE A 622 -2.07 2.25 -1.68
CA PHE A 622 -3.26 2.47 -2.51
C PHE A 622 -3.22 1.47 -3.69
N PRO A 623 -3.69 0.24 -3.48
CA PRO A 623 -3.49 -0.82 -4.47
C PRO A 623 -4.20 -0.52 -5.79
N ARG A 624 -3.50 -0.82 -6.89
CA ARG A 624 -4.06 -0.89 -8.24
C ARG A 624 -4.13 -2.34 -8.69
N ASP A 625 -5.32 -2.74 -9.11
CA ASP A 625 -5.60 -4.05 -9.67
C ASP A 625 -6.61 -3.90 -10.82
N PRO A 626 -6.96 -4.98 -11.56
CA PRO A 626 -7.85 -4.85 -12.72
C PRO A 626 -9.24 -4.25 -12.42
N LYS A 627 -9.67 -4.25 -11.16
CA LYS A 627 -10.98 -3.75 -10.71
C LYS A 627 -10.88 -2.45 -9.91
N ARG A 628 -9.69 -2.04 -9.49
CA ARG A 628 -9.48 -0.93 -8.56
C ARG A 628 -8.52 0.12 -9.13
N LEU A 629 -9.10 1.29 -9.45
CA LEU A 629 -8.37 2.50 -9.86
C LEU A 629 -8.56 3.67 -8.88
N ILE A 630 -9.41 3.49 -7.86
CA ILE A 630 -9.70 4.46 -6.79
C ILE A 630 -9.84 3.72 -5.43
N PRO A 631 -9.67 4.41 -4.28
CA PRO A 631 -8.98 5.69 -4.10
C PRO A 631 -7.51 5.59 -4.52
#